data_AF-A0A023EN49-F1
#
_entry.id   AF-A0A023EN49-F1
#
_cell.length_a   1.000
_cell.length_b   1.000
_cell.length_c   1.000
_cell.angle_alpha   90.00
_cell.angle_beta   90.00
_cell.angle_gamma   90.00
#
_symmetry.space_group_name_H-M   'P 1'
#
loop_
_entity.id
_entity.type
_entity.pdbx_description
1 polymer ?
#
loop_
_entity_poly.entity_id
_entity_poly.type
_entity_poly.pdbx_seq_one_letter_code
_entity_poly.pdbx_strand_id
1 'polypeptide(L)'
;MSGSRLFAAIAVIAFISVVRAAPQEIIEALLRYKQQCIDLSGSDEGYTQTLVAIPEMKICILNKVDVLEMQQDVTSISESKSDRKMFFDKYCPQFNESVSCFDDLFESVAKCIGEDSDQIVPVFRDVAYGVVELICENDGQFLLDAQKPEFKECLVQLRESVQECRLTNMTHSVSLIHYGEDQCREVETSRECVKQKVDECNAPAVYNIFEILFNRIMKWTNCHQYNKVVELYNNNVDGAN
;
A
#
# COMPACT_ATOMS: atom_id res chain seq x y z
N MET A 1 -6.51 12.90 23.46
CA MET A 1 -7.50 12.27 22.55
C MET A 1 -8.05 11.01 23.19
N SER A 2 -9.31 10.70 22.90
CA SER A 2 -9.94 9.42 23.25
C SER A 2 -9.44 8.32 22.30
N GLY A 3 -9.24 7.10 22.82
CA GLY A 3 -8.89 5.91 22.04
C GLY A 3 -9.82 5.62 20.84
N SER A 4 -11.02 6.18 20.83
CA SER A 4 -11.95 6.19 19.69
C SER A 4 -11.34 6.71 18.38
N ARG A 5 -10.39 7.66 18.43
CA ARG A 5 -9.76 8.20 17.21
C ARG A 5 -8.66 7.28 16.66
N LEU A 6 -7.92 6.60 17.53
CA LEU A 6 -6.92 5.61 17.13
C LEU A 6 -7.58 4.37 16.51
N PHE A 7 -8.72 3.94 17.07
CA PHE A 7 -9.51 2.87 16.50
C PHE A 7 -9.97 3.17 15.07
N ALA A 8 -10.43 4.39 14.81
CA ALA A 8 -10.83 4.81 13.47
C ALA A 8 -9.64 4.78 12.48
N ALA A 9 -8.43 5.16 12.91
CA ALA A 9 -7.24 5.10 12.07
C ALA A 9 -6.82 3.64 11.75
N ILE A 10 -6.82 2.76 12.74
CA ILE A 10 -6.51 1.32 12.56
C ILE A 10 -7.55 0.65 11.65
N ALA A 11 -8.84 0.94 11.84
CA ALA A 11 -9.91 0.39 11.02
C ALA A 11 -9.85 0.88 9.55
N VAL A 12 -9.37 2.09 9.30
CA VAL A 12 -9.21 2.67 7.95
C VAL A 12 -8.03 2.06 7.18
N ILE A 13 -7.02 1.53 7.88
CA ILE A 13 -5.84 0.90 7.26
C ILE A 13 -6.01 -0.63 7.15
N ALA A 14 -6.69 -1.27 8.10
CA ALA A 14 -7.03 -2.70 8.04
C ALA A 14 -8.21 -3.02 7.10
N PHE A 15 -9.02 -2.03 6.77
CA PHE A 15 -10.07 -2.12 5.75
C PHE A 15 -9.94 -0.88 4.88
N ILE A 16 -9.48 -1.04 3.64
CA ILE A 16 -9.72 -0.04 2.60
C ILE A 16 -11.22 0.29 2.65
N SER A 17 -11.51 1.46 3.22
CA SER A 17 -12.75 2.22 3.14
C SER A 17 -13.97 1.44 2.63
N VAL A 18 -14.63 0.66 3.50
CA VAL A 18 -16.09 0.52 3.40
C VAL A 18 -16.72 1.68 4.18
N VAL A 19 -16.34 2.89 3.79
CA VAL A 19 -17.04 4.11 4.20
C VAL A 19 -18.34 4.10 3.41
N ARG A 20 -19.42 3.58 3.99
CA ARG A 20 -20.82 3.74 3.55
C ARG A 20 -21.01 3.95 2.03
N ALA A 21 -20.41 3.10 1.19
CA ALA A 21 -20.72 3.12 -0.22
C ALA A 21 -22.19 2.66 -0.35
N ALA A 22 -22.99 3.36 -1.14
CA ALA A 22 -24.33 2.89 -1.42
C ALA A 22 -24.22 1.47 -2.02
N PRO A 23 -25.13 0.52 -1.73
CA PRO A 23 -25.05 -0.85 -2.26
C PRO A 23 -24.84 -0.90 -3.79
N GLN A 24 -25.36 0.11 -4.49
CA GLN A 24 -25.18 0.30 -5.94
C GLN A 24 -23.73 0.57 -6.36
N GLU A 25 -22.99 1.40 -5.61
CA GLU A 25 -21.59 1.74 -5.92
C GLU A 25 -20.65 0.55 -5.73
N ILE A 26 -20.97 -0.33 -4.78
CA ILE A 26 -20.23 -1.58 -4.54
C ILE A 26 -20.41 -2.53 -5.73
N ILE A 27 -21.64 -2.68 -6.22
CA ILE A 27 -21.94 -3.53 -7.38
C ILE A 27 -21.20 -3.03 -8.62
N GLU A 28 -21.24 -1.72 -8.88
CA GLU A 28 -20.53 -1.13 -10.02
C GLU A 28 -19.00 -1.29 -9.90
N ALA A 29 -18.44 -1.15 -8.70
CA ALA A 29 -17.01 -1.39 -8.48
C ALA A 29 -16.62 -2.85 -8.74
N LEU A 30 -17.42 -3.81 -8.27
CA LEU A 30 -17.18 -5.23 -8.53
C LEU A 30 -17.28 -5.58 -10.02
N LEU A 31 -18.25 -5.01 -10.73
CA LEU A 31 -18.38 -5.19 -12.18
C LEU A 31 -17.19 -4.60 -12.93
N ARG A 32 -16.72 -3.41 -12.55
CA ARG A 32 -15.51 -2.80 -13.14
C ARG A 32 -14.27 -3.65 -12.87
N TYR A 33 -14.10 -4.15 -11.65
CA TYR A 33 -12.98 -5.01 -11.30
C TYR A 33 -13.00 -6.32 -12.10
N LYS A 34 -14.18 -6.95 -12.24
CA LYS A 34 -14.36 -8.13 -13.09
C LYS A 34 -13.92 -7.85 -14.53
N GLN A 35 -14.36 -6.73 -15.10
CA GLN A 35 -14.02 -6.39 -16.49
C GLN A 35 -12.51 -6.15 -16.66
N GLN A 36 -11.87 -5.40 -15.75
CA GLN A 36 -10.42 -5.20 -15.77
C GLN A 36 -9.65 -6.51 -15.69
N CYS A 37 -10.12 -7.45 -14.86
CA CYS A 37 -9.55 -8.79 -14.76
C CYS A 37 -9.55 -9.53 -16.10
N ILE A 38 -10.69 -9.50 -16.80
CA ILE A 38 -10.86 -10.13 -18.11
C ILE A 38 -10.00 -9.42 -19.15
N ASP A 39 -9.94 -8.10 -19.13
CA ASP A 39 -9.16 -7.31 -20.09
C ASP A 39 -7.64 -7.57 -19.97
N LEU A 40 -7.15 -7.81 -18.74
CA LEU A 40 -5.73 -8.05 -18.47
C LEU A 40 -5.33 -9.53 -18.64
N SER A 41 -6.11 -10.45 -18.09
CA SER A 41 -5.75 -11.88 -18.04
C SER A 41 -6.45 -12.75 -19.11
N GLY A 42 -7.48 -12.23 -19.76
CA GLY A 42 -8.37 -13.00 -20.64
C GLY A 42 -9.36 -13.92 -19.89
N SER A 43 -9.45 -13.82 -18.56
CA SER A 43 -10.26 -14.70 -17.71
C SER A 43 -10.90 -13.94 -16.53
N ASP A 44 -12.00 -14.48 -15.98
CA ASP A 44 -12.58 -14.02 -14.71
C ASP A 44 -12.23 -14.93 -13.51
N GLU A 45 -11.26 -15.83 -13.69
CA GLU A 45 -10.78 -16.73 -12.62
C GLU A 45 -10.22 -15.94 -11.43
N GLY A 46 -9.30 -15.00 -11.67
CA GLY A 46 -8.69 -14.19 -10.60
C GLY A 46 -9.74 -13.36 -9.85
N TYR A 47 -10.74 -12.83 -10.56
CA TYR A 47 -11.89 -12.14 -9.96
C TYR A 47 -12.68 -13.08 -9.03
N THR A 48 -13.01 -14.27 -9.51
CA THR A 48 -13.82 -15.25 -8.77
C THR A 48 -13.08 -15.73 -7.52
N GLN A 49 -11.79 -16.03 -7.64
CA GLN A 49 -10.94 -16.41 -6.51
C GLN A 49 -10.79 -15.28 -5.50
N THR A 50 -10.69 -14.03 -5.96
CA THR A 50 -10.65 -12.86 -5.06
C THR A 50 -11.89 -12.78 -4.18
N LEU A 51 -13.08 -13.04 -4.73
CA LEU A 51 -14.31 -13.03 -3.93
C LEU A 51 -14.36 -14.12 -2.86
N VAL A 52 -13.68 -15.25 -3.07
CA VAL A 52 -13.56 -16.36 -2.12
C VAL A 52 -12.46 -16.10 -1.09
N ALA A 53 -11.32 -15.57 -1.53
CA ALA A 53 -10.18 -15.28 -0.66
C ALA A 53 -10.48 -14.20 0.39
N ILE A 54 -11.33 -13.21 0.08
CA ILE A 54 -11.68 -12.14 1.03
C ILE A 54 -12.28 -12.66 2.35
N PRO A 55 -13.36 -13.49 2.35
CA PRO A 55 -13.90 -14.03 3.60
C PRO A 55 -12.92 -14.98 4.31
N GLU A 56 -12.11 -15.76 3.57
CA GLU A 56 -11.11 -16.66 4.15
C GLU A 56 -9.97 -15.90 4.85
N MET A 57 -9.46 -14.85 4.20
CA MET A 57 -8.50 -13.90 4.76
C MET A 57 -9.04 -13.31 6.08
N LYS A 58 -10.31 -12.86 6.11
CA LYS A 58 -10.92 -12.31 7.33
C LYS A 58 -10.96 -13.34 8.47
N ILE A 59 -11.34 -14.58 8.17
CA ILE A 59 -11.36 -15.66 9.18
C ILE A 59 -9.94 -15.94 9.69
N CYS A 60 -8.95 -15.97 8.79
CA CYS A 60 -7.55 -16.15 9.18
C CYS A 60 -7.06 -15.03 10.09
N ILE A 61 -7.36 -13.75 9.77
CA ILE A 61 -7.00 -12.60 10.62
C ILE A 61 -7.64 -12.74 11.99
N LEU A 62 -8.93 -13.09 12.08
CA LEU A 62 -9.64 -13.28 13.35
C LEU A 62 -9.04 -14.40 14.22
N ASN A 63 -8.36 -15.37 13.62
CA ASN A 63 -7.68 -16.44 14.35
C ASN A 63 -6.27 -16.06 14.82
N LYS A 64 -5.64 -15.06 14.18
CA LYS A 64 -4.26 -14.62 14.48
C LYS A 64 -4.19 -13.35 15.30
N VAL A 65 -5.22 -12.52 15.22
CA VAL A 65 -5.34 -11.24 15.93
C VAL A 65 -6.51 -11.36 16.89
N ASP A 66 -6.29 -11.09 18.18
CA ASP A 66 -7.39 -10.95 19.14
C ASP A 66 -8.13 -9.62 18.88
N VAL A 67 -8.96 -9.61 17.85
CA VAL A 67 -9.65 -8.40 17.37
C VAL A 67 -10.60 -7.86 18.44
N LEU A 68 -11.20 -8.72 19.25
CA LEU A 68 -12.12 -8.30 20.31
C LEU A 68 -11.38 -7.61 21.45
N GLU A 69 -10.26 -8.18 21.88
CA GLU A 69 -9.41 -7.55 22.89
C GLU A 69 -8.77 -6.26 22.33
N MET A 70 -8.30 -6.29 21.08
CA MET A 70 -7.74 -5.12 20.41
C MET A 70 -8.74 -3.97 20.35
N GLN A 71 -10.01 -4.26 20.03
CA GLN A 71 -11.11 -3.28 20.04
C GLN A 71 -11.36 -2.68 21.41
N GLN A 72 -11.16 -3.43 22.48
CA GLN A 72 -11.29 -2.90 23.84
C GLN A 72 -10.08 -2.06 24.20
N ASP A 73 -8.88 -2.59 24.01
CA ASP A 73 -7.61 -1.94 24.36
C ASP A 73 -7.45 -0.58 23.65
N VAL A 74 -7.74 -0.53 22.35
CA VAL A 74 -7.64 0.69 21.55
C VAL A 74 -8.61 1.78 22.01
N THR A 75 -9.77 1.45 22.60
CA THR A 75 -10.70 2.46 23.13
C THR A 75 -10.22 3.06 24.46
N SER A 76 -9.42 2.29 25.20
CA SER A 76 -8.88 2.63 26.51
C SER A 76 -7.51 3.32 26.46
N ILE A 77 -6.82 3.24 25.32
CA ILE A 77 -5.48 3.77 25.16
C ILE A 77 -5.46 5.30 25.29
N SER A 78 -4.54 5.82 26.12
CA SER A 78 -4.28 7.26 26.20
C SER A 78 -3.27 7.67 25.12
N GLU A 79 -3.12 8.97 24.87
CA GLU A 79 -2.10 9.49 23.94
C GLU A 79 -0.66 9.33 24.45
N SER A 80 -0.47 8.92 25.70
CA SER A 80 0.86 8.78 26.29
C SER A 80 1.69 7.78 25.48
N LYS A 81 2.97 8.11 25.30
CA LYS A 81 3.88 7.22 24.56
C LYS A 81 3.98 5.83 25.21
N SER A 82 3.91 5.75 26.55
CA SER A 82 3.92 4.48 27.27
C SER A 82 2.72 3.60 26.96
N ASP A 83 1.51 4.17 26.87
CA ASP A 83 0.30 3.39 26.60
C ASP A 83 0.25 2.92 25.16
N ARG A 84 0.68 3.77 24.22
CA ARG A 84 0.89 3.37 22.82
C ARG A 84 1.89 2.25 22.70
N LYS A 85 3.02 2.36 23.38
CA LYS A 85 4.03 1.31 23.38
C LYS A 85 3.46 -0.02 23.84
N MET A 86 2.73 -0.05 24.96
CA MET A 86 2.11 -1.29 25.46
C MET A 86 1.13 -1.89 24.45
N PHE A 87 0.34 -1.07 23.77
CA PHE A 87 -0.58 -1.54 22.73
C PHE A 87 0.16 -2.13 21.52
N PHE A 88 1.12 -1.40 20.94
CA PHE A 88 1.82 -1.87 19.75
C PHE A 88 2.75 -3.06 20.06
N ASP A 89 3.39 -3.10 21.23
CA ASP A 89 4.15 -4.27 21.68
C ASP A 89 3.28 -5.54 21.74
N LYS A 90 1.99 -5.40 22.08
CA LYS A 90 1.03 -6.51 22.15
C LYS A 90 0.52 -6.96 20.78
N TYR A 91 0.18 -6.02 19.88
CA TYR A 91 -0.52 -6.33 18.64
C TYR A 91 0.35 -6.41 17.39
N CYS A 92 1.52 -5.77 17.36
CA CYS A 92 2.41 -5.82 16.20
C CYS A 92 2.91 -7.23 15.82
N PRO A 93 3.25 -8.12 16.78
CA PRO A 93 3.55 -9.51 16.45
C PRO A 93 2.37 -10.22 15.76
N GLN A 94 1.15 -9.97 16.24
CA GLN A 94 -0.08 -10.55 15.66
C GLN A 94 -0.34 -10.01 14.25
N PHE A 95 -0.14 -8.70 14.02
CA PHE A 95 -0.24 -8.10 12.68
C PHE A 95 0.78 -8.71 11.72
N ASN A 96 2.02 -8.86 12.17
CA ASN A 96 3.09 -9.46 11.38
C ASN A 96 2.77 -10.92 11.00
N GLU A 97 2.26 -11.72 11.94
CA GLU A 97 1.81 -13.09 11.66
C GLU A 97 0.58 -13.13 10.75
N SER A 98 -0.27 -12.11 10.80
CA SER A 98 -1.48 -12.01 9.97
C SER A 98 -1.20 -11.72 8.49
N VAL A 99 0.00 -11.28 8.11
CA VAL A 99 0.35 -11.01 6.70
C VAL A 99 0.14 -12.26 5.83
N SER A 100 0.42 -13.45 6.35
CA SER A 100 0.19 -14.70 5.59
C SER A 100 -1.29 -14.99 5.32
N CYS A 101 -2.23 -14.32 6.00
CA CYS A 101 -3.66 -14.48 5.72
C CYS A 101 -4.07 -13.87 4.37
N PHE A 102 -3.21 -13.07 3.76
CA PHE A 102 -3.45 -12.44 2.47
C PHE A 102 -2.91 -13.27 1.30
N ASP A 103 -2.28 -14.41 1.54
CA ASP A 103 -1.58 -15.19 0.50
C ASP A 103 -2.52 -15.60 -0.65
N ASP A 104 -3.68 -16.20 -0.34
CA ASP A 104 -4.68 -16.58 -1.35
C ASP A 104 -5.27 -15.36 -2.10
N LEU A 105 -5.36 -14.21 -1.41
CA LEU A 105 -5.80 -12.95 -2.01
C LEU A 105 -4.74 -12.39 -2.96
N PHE A 106 -3.46 -12.50 -2.60
CA PHE A 106 -2.34 -12.09 -3.44
C PHE A 106 -2.25 -12.96 -4.70
N GLU A 107 -2.43 -14.27 -4.57
CA GLU A 107 -2.49 -15.20 -5.69
C GLU A 107 -3.66 -14.87 -6.63
N SER A 108 -4.85 -14.60 -6.08
CA SER A 108 -6.02 -14.27 -6.90
C SER A 108 -5.85 -12.94 -7.65
N VAL A 109 -5.23 -11.95 -7.01
CA VAL A 109 -4.88 -10.67 -7.65
C VAL A 109 -3.83 -10.87 -8.73
N ALA A 110 -2.78 -11.67 -8.50
CA ALA A 110 -1.76 -11.96 -9.50
C ALA A 110 -2.35 -12.60 -10.76
N LYS A 111 -3.24 -13.59 -10.60
CA LYS A 111 -4.00 -14.17 -11.72
C LYS A 111 -4.85 -13.14 -12.45
N CYS A 112 -5.45 -12.19 -11.71
CA CYS A 112 -6.33 -11.19 -12.27
C CYS A 112 -5.60 -10.19 -13.18
N ILE A 113 -4.36 -9.85 -12.84
CA ILE A 113 -3.49 -9.00 -13.65
C ILE A 113 -2.73 -9.79 -14.73
N GLY A 114 -2.93 -11.11 -14.80
CA GLY A 114 -2.28 -11.98 -15.79
C GLY A 114 -0.81 -12.28 -15.50
N GLU A 115 -0.35 -12.10 -14.26
CA GLU A 115 1.04 -12.35 -13.88
C GLU A 115 1.25 -13.67 -13.15
N ASP A 116 2.49 -14.14 -13.20
CA ASP A 116 2.94 -15.34 -12.49
C ASP A 116 2.89 -15.11 -10.97
N SER A 117 2.07 -15.91 -10.29
CA SER A 117 1.87 -15.80 -8.84
C SER A 117 3.17 -16.04 -8.06
N ASP A 118 4.05 -16.94 -8.54
CA ASP A 118 5.33 -17.22 -7.88
C ASP A 118 6.28 -16.00 -7.90
N GLN A 119 6.08 -15.09 -8.87
CA GLN A 119 6.88 -13.88 -9.01
C GLN A 119 6.27 -12.68 -8.28
N ILE A 120 4.94 -12.56 -8.29
CA ILE A 120 4.24 -11.38 -7.78
C ILE A 120 3.81 -11.48 -6.32
N VAL A 121 3.43 -12.68 -5.84
CA VAL A 121 3.03 -12.86 -4.43
C VAL A 121 4.12 -12.43 -3.44
N PRO A 122 5.42 -12.74 -3.67
CA PRO A 122 6.49 -12.23 -2.81
C PRO A 122 6.57 -10.69 -2.75
N VAL A 123 6.27 -9.99 -3.85
CA VAL A 123 6.21 -8.53 -3.91
C VAL A 123 5.09 -8.01 -3.02
N PHE A 124 3.88 -8.53 -3.17
CA PHE A 124 2.74 -8.15 -2.35
C PHE A 124 2.96 -8.44 -0.87
N ARG A 125 3.60 -9.56 -0.55
CA ARG A 125 3.98 -9.92 0.82
C ARG A 125 4.98 -8.93 1.41
N ASP A 126 6.02 -8.54 0.67
CA ASP A 126 7.02 -7.57 1.13
C ASP A 126 6.40 -6.19 1.37
N VAL A 127 5.47 -5.77 0.49
CA VAL A 127 4.69 -4.54 0.67
C VAL A 127 3.79 -4.61 1.91
N ALA A 128 3.10 -5.74 2.12
CA ALA A 128 2.25 -5.94 3.29
C ALA A 128 3.04 -5.91 4.60
N TYR A 129 4.23 -6.52 4.64
CA TYR A 129 5.15 -6.38 5.76
C TYR A 129 5.60 -4.93 5.95
N GLY A 130 5.87 -4.20 4.87
CA GLY A 130 6.17 -2.77 4.94
C GLY A 130 5.05 -1.93 5.55
N VAL A 131 3.79 -2.26 5.27
CA VAL A 131 2.63 -1.60 5.89
C VAL A 131 2.55 -1.92 7.39
N VAL A 132 2.78 -3.19 7.78
CA VAL A 132 2.82 -3.57 9.20
C VAL A 132 3.95 -2.84 9.93
N GLU A 133 5.14 -2.78 9.34
CA GLU A 133 6.28 -2.03 9.90
C GLU A 133 5.92 -0.56 10.10
N LEU A 134 5.33 0.11 9.11
CA LEU A 134 4.87 1.51 9.22
C LEU A 134 3.87 1.72 10.35
N ILE A 135 2.90 0.81 10.49
CA ILE A 135 1.88 0.85 11.56
C ILE A 135 2.54 0.67 12.93
N CYS A 136 3.56 -0.16 13.02
CA CYS A 136 4.21 -0.55 14.27
C CYS A 136 5.35 0.39 14.68
N GLU A 137 5.94 1.11 13.73
CA GLU A 137 7.08 1.98 13.95
C GLU A 137 6.75 3.08 14.96
N ASN A 138 7.71 3.37 15.84
CA ASN A 138 7.64 4.47 16.80
C ASN A 138 6.36 4.47 17.65
N ASP A 139 5.95 3.28 18.10
CA ASP A 139 4.74 3.08 18.91
C ASP A 139 3.47 3.61 18.18
N GLY A 140 3.38 3.31 16.88
CA GLY A 140 2.28 3.68 15.99
C GLY A 140 2.16 5.17 15.72
N GLN A 141 3.29 5.87 15.67
CA GLN A 141 3.32 7.31 15.36
C GLN A 141 2.67 7.61 14.00
N PHE A 142 2.83 6.72 13.01
CA PHE A 142 2.17 6.83 11.72
C PHE A 142 0.64 6.99 11.84
N LEU A 143 0.00 6.18 12.68
CA LEU A 143 -1.46 6.22 12.86
C LEU A 143 -1.94 7.51 13.53
N LEU A 144 -1.08 8.19 14.28
CA LEU A 144 -1.35 9.51 14.82
C LEU A 144 -1.20 10.59 13.76
N ASP A 145 -0.13 10.51 12.96
CA ASP A 145 0.12 11.45 11.88
C ASP A 145 -0.97 11.37 10.81
N ALA A 146 -1.46 10.16 10.50
CA ALA A 146 -2.56 9.92 9.55
C ALA A 146 -3.90 10.58 9.96
N GLN A 147 -4.06 10.93 11.24
CA GLN A 147 -5.28 11.58 11.73
C GLN A 147 -5.22 13.11 11.65
N LYS A 148 -4.03 13.68 11.47
CA LYS A 148 -3.83 15.12 11.36
C LYS A 148 -4.57 15.66 10.12
N PRO A 149 -5.26 16.81 10.21
CA PRO A 149 -5.94 17.41 9.07
C PRO A 149 -5.01 17.59 7.86
N GLU A 150 -3.77 18.02 8.10
CA GLU A 150 -2.74 18.25 7.09
C GLU A 150 -2.43 16.97 6.30
N PHE A 151 -2.43 15.82 6.96
CA PHE A 151 -2.23 14.53 6.31
C PHE A 151 -3.39 14.20 5.36
N LYS A 152 -4.63 14.41 5.80
CA LYS A 152 -5.82 14.12 5.01
C LYS A 152 -5.98 15.07 3.83
N GLU A 153 -5.74 16.36 4.06
CA GLU A 153 -5.75 17.40 3.03
C GLU A 153 -4.71 17.09 1.96
N CYS A 154 -3.50 16.69 2.37
CA CYS A 154 -2.47 16.30 1.43
C CYS A 154 -2.83 15.06 0.61
N LEU A 155 -3.43 14.03 1.23
CA LEU A 155 -3.88 12.84 0.48
C LEU A 155 -4.95 13.19 -0.58
N VAL A 156 -5.83 14.15 -0.30
CA VAL A 156 -6.81 14.62 -1.29
C VAL A 156 -6.11 15.30 -2.48
N GLN A 157 -5.16 16.20 -2.21
CA GLN A 157 -4.38 16.87 -3.26
C GLN A 157 -3.54 15.87 -4.09
N LEU A 158 -2.94 14.88 -3.42
CA LEU A 158 -2.16 13.85 -4.10
C LEU A 158 -3.05 12.98 -4.99
N ARG A 159 -4.27 12.65 -4.53
CA ARG A 159 -5.26 11.90 -5.34
C ARG A 159 -5.63 12.64 -6.62
N GLU A 160 -5.79 13.96 -6.55
CA GLU A 160 -6.05 14.80 -7.73
C GLU A 160 -4.83 14.84 -8.67
N SER A 161 -3.62 14.71 -8.11
CA SER A 161 -2.36 14.71 -8.84
C SER A 161 -1.96 13.34 -9.44
N VAL A 162 -2.73 12.27 -9.21
CA VAL A 162 -2.41 10.91 -9.71
C VAL A 162 -2.23 10.86 -11.23
N GLN A 163 -3.08 11.57 -11.97
CA GLN A 163 -2.98 11.67 -13.42
C GLN A 163 -1.80 12.56 -13.85
N GLU A 164 -1.57 13.66 -13.15
CA GLU A 164 -0.47 14.60 -13.43
C GLU A 164 0.89 13.91 -13.25
N CYS A 165 1.04 13.12 -12.19
CA CYS A 165 2.24 12.35 -11.92
C CYS A 165 2.32 11.03 -12.71
N ARG A 166 1.38 10.78 -13.64
CA ARG A 166 1.35 9.60 -14.52
C ARG A 166 1.47 8.26 -13.78
N LEU A 167 1.05 8.21 -12.52
CA LEU A 167 1.09 6.98 -11.71
C LEU A 167 0.22 5.88 -12.34
N THR A 168 -0.80 6.27 -13.11
CA THR A 168 -1.64 5.33 -13.86
C THR A 168 -0.89 4.58 -14.94
N ASN A 169 0.16 5.16 -15.55
CA ASN A 169 0.97 4.47 -16.55
C ASN A 169 1.74 3.30 -15.93
N MET A 170 2.10 3.41 -14.64
CA MET A 170 2.69 2.31 -13.87
C MET A 170 1.69 1.16 -13.64
N THR A 171 0.39 1.45 -13.58
CA THR A 171 -0.68 0.44 -13.44
C THR A 171 -1.18 -0.12 -14.77
N HIS A 172 -0.78 0.49 -15.89
CA HIS A 172 -1.06 0.00 -17.25
C HIS A 172 0.10 -0.82 -17.83
N SER A 173 1.18 -1.03 -17.07
CA SER A 173 2.29 -1.87 -17.51
C SER A 173 1.85 -3.34 -17.58
N VAL A 174 2.34 -4.05 -18.59
CA VAL A 174 2.07 -5.48 -18.81
C VAL A 174 2.73 -6.36 -17.73
N SER A 175 3.67 -5.79 -16.96
CA SER A 175 4.28 -6.44 -15.79
C SER A 175 4.56 -5.42 -14.69
N LEU A 176 4.43 -5.85 -13.44
CA LEU A 176 4.73 -5.14 -12.20
C LEU A 176 6.20 -5.22 -11.80
N ILE A 177 6.99 -6.09 -12.43
CA ILE A 177 8.40 -6.31 -12.07
C ILE A 177 9.37 -6.22 -13.27
N HIS A 178 8.90 -6.45 -14.49
CA HIS A 178 9.72 -6.35 -15.70
C HIS A 178 9.43 -5.03 -16.45
N TYR A 179 10.37 -4.10 -16.36
CA TYR A 179 10.31 -2.79 -16.98
C TYR A 179 11.44 -2.60 -18.00
N GLY A 180 11.14 -1.96 -19.13
CA GLY A 180 12.15 -1.42 -20.05
C GLY A 180 12.80 -0.15 -19.50
N GLU A 181 13.88 0.31 -20.15
CA GLU A 181 14.62 1.53 -19.74
C GLU A 181 13.70 2.76 -19.63
N ASP A 182 12.89 3.01 -20.67
CA ASP A 182 11.97 4.15 -20.68
C ASP A 182 10.92 4.05 -19.57
N GLN A 183 10.41 2.85 -19.29
CA GLN A 183 9.44 2.65 -18.22
C GLN A 183 10.07 2.88 -16.84
N CYS A 184 11.32 2.46 -16.63
CA CYS A 184 12.05 2.76 -15.40
C CYS A 184 12.30 4.25 -15.22
N ARG A 185 12.62 4.97 -16.30
CA ARG A 185 12.76 6.44 -16.27
C ARG A 185 11.42 7.12 -15.95
N GLU A 186 10.31 6.64 -16.51
CA GLU A 186 8.98 7.14 -16.21
C GLU A 186 8.62 6.93 -14.74
N VAL A 187 8.93 5.77 -14.18
CA VAL A 187 8.68 5.44 -12.76
C VAL A 187 9.43 6.40 -11.81
N GLU A 188 10.70 6.70 -12.07
CA GLU A 188 11.44 7.67 -11.26
C GLU A 188 10.92 9.11 -11.47
N THR A 189 10.55 9.47 -12.71
CA THR A 189 9.92 10.79 -12.98
C THR A 189 8.61 10.95 -12.21
N SER A 190 7.79 9.89 -12.15
CA SER A 190 6.55 9.84 -11.36
C SER A 190 6.82 9.98 -9.86
N ARG A 191 7.86 9.32 -9.34
CA ARG A 191 8.29 9.44 -7.94
C ARG A 191 8.67 10.88 -7.59
N GLU A 192 9.46 11.54 -8.44
CA GLU A 192 9.84 12.95 -8.26
C GLU A 192 8.63 13.88 -8.30
N CYS A 193 7.67 13.64 -9.19
CA CYS A 193 6.42 14.40 -9.22
C CYS A 193 5.64 14.25 -7.91
N VAL A 194 5.48 13.03 -7.38
CA VAL A 194 4.81 12.79 -6.09
C VAL A 194 5.52 13.54 -4.97
N LYS A 195 6.85 13.50 -4.95
CA LYS A 195 7.64 14.27 -3.97
C LYS A 195 7.29 15.75 -4.02
N GLN A 196 7.33 16.37 -5.20
CA GLN A 196 7.02 17.79 -5.37
C GLN A 196 5.61 18.14 -4.88
N LYS A 197 4.62 17.30 -5.21
CA LYS A 197 3.24 17.49 -4.75
C LYS A 197 3.09 17.37 -3.24
N VAL A 198 3.82 16.47 -2.59
CA VAL A 198 3.78 16.35 -1.12
C VAL A 198 4.54 17.50 -0.44
N ASP A 199 5.59 18.04 -1.05
CA ASP A 199 6.30 19.21 -0.54
C ASP A 199 5.38 20.45 -0.51
N GLU A 200 4.43 20.58 -1.44
CA GLU A 200 3.42 21.66 -1.47
C GLU A 200 2.46 21.63 -0.27
N CYS A 201 2.10 20.43 0.22
CA CYS A 201 1.12 20.25 1.30
C CYS A 201 1.78 20.18 2.70
N ASN A 202 3.12 20.23 2.80
CA ASN A 202 3.91 20.16 4.04
C ASN A 202 3.54 18.98 4.97
N ALA A 203 3.27 17.81 4.38
CA ALA A 203 2.93 16.59 5.11
C ALA A 203 4.05 15.53 4.94
N PRO A 204 5.21 15.67 5.61
CA PRO A 204 6.36 14.77 5.41
C PRO A 204 6.04 13.31 5.73
N ALA A 205 5.06 13.05 6.60
CA ALA A 205 4.58 11.71 6.87
C ALA A 205 3.99 11.03 5.61
N VAL A 206 3.26 11.77 4.76
CA VAL A 206 2.67 11.23 3.51
C VAL A 206 3.78 10.79 2.56
N TYR A 207 4.81 11.62 2.39
CA TYR A 207 5.93 11.29 1.52
C TYR A 207 6.75 10.12 2.06
N ASN A 208 7.01 10.07 3.38
CA ASN A 208 7.76 8.98 3.99
C ASN A 208 7.09 7.61 3.75
N ILE A 209 5.76 7.54 3.86
CA ILE A 209 5.00 6.31 3.59
C ILE A 209 5.12 5.93 2.11
N PHE A 210 4.88 6.90 1.23
CA PHE A 210 5.00 6.68 -0.21
C PHE A 210 6.39 6.14 -0.54
N GLU A 211 7.45 6.75 -0.04
CA GLU A 211 8.84 6.33 -0.24
C GLU A 211 9.13 4.93 0.30
N ILE A 212 8.67 4.60 1.51
CA ILE A 212 8.88 3.27 2.10
C ILE A 212 8.23 2.18 1.24
N LEU A 213 6.98 2.39 0.83
CA LEU A 213 6.25 1.42 0.01
C LEU A 213 6.79 1.37 -1.42
N PHE A 214 7.10 2.52 -2.02
CA PHE A 214 7.70 2.64 -3.34
C PHE A 214 9.04 1.92 -3.42
N ASN A 215 9.95 2.16 -2.47
CA ASN A 215 11.26 1.52 -2.45
C ASN A 215 11.16 -0.01 -2.30
N ARG A 216 10.16 -0.51 -1.55
CA ARG A 216 9.88 -1.94 -1.47
C ARG A 216 9.45 -2.51 -2.82
N ILE A 217 8.51 -1.87 -3.52
CA ILE A 217 8.09 -2.30 -4.86
C ILE A 217 9.30 -2.27 -5.81
N MET A 218 10.05 -1.18 -5.84
CA MET A 218 11.19 -0.99 -6.73
C MET A 218 12.33 -1.99 -6.52
N LYS A 219 12.48 -2.53 -5.31
CA LYS A 219 13.44 -3.61 -5.03
C LYS A 219 13.16 -4.88 -5.85
N TRP A 220 11.89 -5.14 -6.18
CA TRP A 220 11.49 -6.31 -6.95
C TRP A 220 11.56 -6.08 -8.47
N THR A 221 11.80 -4.85 -8.90
CA THR A 221 11.88 -4.52 -10.33
C THR A 221 13.32 -4.60 -10.85
N ASN A 222 13.47 -4.73 -12.16
CA ASN A 222 14.77 -4.63 -12.83
C ASN A 222 15.29 -3.19 -13.00
N CYS A 223 14.58 -2.17 -12.49
CA CYS A 223 14.96 -0.77 -12.70
C CYS A 223 16.30 -0.35 -12.07
N HIS A 224 16.75 -1.08 -11.05
CA HIS A 224 18.08 -0.92 -10.48
C HIS A 224 19.23 -1.07 -11.50
N GLN A 225 18.99 -1.79 -12.61
CA GLN A 225 19.96 -2.00 -13.68
C GLN A 225 20.17 -0.73 -14.52
N TYR A 226 19.15 0.12 -14.62
CA TYR A 226 19.18 1.35 -15.42
C TYR A 226 19.65 2.58 -14.63
N ASN A 227 19.46 2.59 -13.30
CA ASN A 227 19.98 3.66 -12.44
C ASN A 227 21.52 3.76 -12.47
N LYS A 228 22.23 2.63 -12.66
CA LYS A 228 23.69 2.60 -12.87
C LYS A 228 24.12 3.23 -14.20
N VAL A 229 23.28 3.16 -15.24
CA VAL A 229 23.60 3.72 -16.56
C VAL A 229 23.49 5.26 -16.53
N VAL A 230 22.51 5.79 -15.79
CA VAL A 230 22.35 7.24 -15.60
C VAL A 230 23.50 7.84 -14.80
N GLU A 231 23.95 7.19 -13.72
CA GLU A 231 25.14 7.62 -12.97
C GLU A 231 26.41 7.59 -13.83
N LEU A 232 26.62 6.54 -14.63
CA LEU A 232 27.78 6.45 -15.53
C LEU A 232 27.72 7.49 -16.65
N TYR A 233 26.54 7.81 -17.18
CA TYR A 233 26.36 8.85 -18.19
C TYR A 233 26.62 10.25 -17.61
N ASN A 234 26.06 10.57 -16.44
CA ASN A 234 26.25 11.87 -15.81
C ASN A 234 27.69 12.09 -15.34
N ASN A 235 28.34 11.07 -14.77
CA ASN A 235 29.76 11.15 -14.40
C ASN A 235 30.70 11.30 -15.61
N ASN A 236 30.31 10.81 -16.80
CA ASN A 236 31.06 11.02 -18.03
C ASN A 236 30.84 12.41 -18.65
N VAL A 237 29.70 13.05 -18.41
CA VAL A 237 29.42 14.42 -18.85
C VAL A 237 30.10 15.43 -17.92
N ASP A 238 30.06 15.21 -16.61
CA ASP A 238 30.70 16.08 -15.62
C ASP A 238 32.24 15.90 -15.57
N GLY A 239 32.76 14.77 -16.03
CA GLY A 239 34.20 14.53 -16.22
C GLY A 239 34.77 15.07 -17.53
N ALA A 240 33.94 15.66 -18.40
CA ALA A 240 34.33 16.19 -19.71
C ALA A 240 34.27 17.73 -19.80
N ASN A 241 33.94 18.44 -18.71
CA ASN A 241 33.95 19.91 -18.61
C ASN A 241 35.02 20.41 -17.64
#